data_AF-A0A7W1BFG2-F1
#
_entry.id   AF-A0A7W1BFG2-F1
#
_cell.length_a   1.000
_cell.length_b   1.000
_cell.length_c   1.000
_cell.angle_alpha   90.00
_cell.angle_beta   90.00
_cell.angle_gamma   90.00
#
_symmetry.space_group_name_H-M   'P 1'
#
loop_
_entity.id
_entity.type
_entity.pdbx_description
1 polymer ?
#
loop_
_entity_poly.entity_id
_entity_poly.type
_entity_poly.pdbx_seq_one_letter_code
_entity_poly.pdbx_strand_id
1 'polypeptide(L)'
;DLNAYDAVYYTGQSNAGSKTIAINLPNDEQVQLRKGTRRLQLKNAMRAKFDKILVPIGEELIAEDQQSHIDFDAFFANVMFHEVAHGLGIKNTVNQRGTVREALKEQAGALEEGKADVLGLYMVTRLQQQGELPDAELDDNYVTYLAGIFRSIRFGASSAHGRANAAQFSFFQERGAFARDSTSGRYRVDFPKMRAAVDALADRILRLQGDGDYAGASRLMAERAVVSAPLQRDLDRLGSRGIPVDIIFEQGVDVLGLGR
;
A
#
# COMPACT_ATOMS: atom_id res chain seq x y z
N ASP A 1 -12.04 -12.51 -11.50
CA ASP A 1 -11.15 -13.51 -10.89
C ASP A 1 -9.99 -12.87 -10.16
N LEU A 2 -9.60 -13.46 -9.03
CA LEU A 2 -8.38 -13.15 -8.28
C LEU A 2 -7.62 -14.47 -8.08
N ASN A 3 -6.35 -14.51 -8.48
CA ASN A 3 -5.52 -15.71 -8.35
C ASN A 3 -4.09 -15.35 -7.91
N ALA A 4 -3.45 -16.27 -7.19
CA ALA A 4 -2.04 -16.18 -6.83
C ALA A 4 -1.21 -17.07 -7.74
N TYR A 5 -0.05 -16.58 -8.19
CA TYR A 5 0.88 -17.28 -9.06
C TYR A 5 2.31 -17.09 -8.58
N ASP A 6 3.18 -18.02 -8.95
CA ASP A 6 4.62 -17.79 -8.93
C ASP A 6 5.07 -17.28 -10.29
N ALA A 7 5.70 -16.11 -10.30
CA ALA A 7 6.22 -15.52 -11.50
C ALA A 7 7.52 -16.22 -11.93
N VAL A 8 7.57 -16.68 -13.17
CA VAL A 8 8.72 -17.41 -13.72
C VAL A 8 9.72 -16.47 -14.40
N TYR A 9 9.23 -15.40 -15.04
CA TYR A 9 10.06 -14.50 -15.82
C TYR A 9 9.42 -13.11 -15.98
N TYR A 10 10.21 -12.06 -15.86
CA TYR A 10 9.81 -10.66 -16.08
C TYR A 10 10.60 -10.05 -17.25
N THR A 11 9.92 -9.30 -18.13
CA THR A 11 10.54 -8.59 -19.25
C THR A 11 9.77 -7.33 -19.62
N GLY A 12 10.37 -6.47 -20.43
CA GLY A 12 9.78 -5.21 -20.86
C GLY A 12 9.48 -4.28 -19.68
N GLN A 13 8.31 -3.63 -19.72
CA GLN A 13 7.92 -2.64 -18.71
C GLN A 13 7.89 -3.21 -17.28
N SER A 14 7.49 -4.46 -17.09
CA SER A 14 7.38 -5.05 -15.75
C SER A 14 8.74 -5.36 -15.11
N ASN A 15 9.83 -5.36 -15.89
CA ASN A 15 11.19 -5.51 -15.38
C ASN A 15 11.99 -4.18 -15.36
N ALA A 16 11.42 -3.08 -15.82
CA ALA A 16 12.05 -1.76 -15.77
C ALA A 16 11.82 -1.10 -14.40
N GLY A 17 12.88 -0.98 -13.60
CA GLY A 17 12.78 -0.41 -12.25
C GLY A 17 12.06 -1.34 -11.27
N SER A 18 11.03 -0.81 -10.59
CA SER A 18 10.30 -1.50 -9.54
C SER A 18 9.52 -2.71 -10.07
N LYS A 19 9.64 -3.86 -9.42
CA LYS A 19 9.03 -5.12 -9.84
C LYS A 19 7.56 -5.15 -9.45
N THR A 20 6.68 -5.35 -10.42
CA THR A 20 5.25 -5.55 -10.20
C THR A 20 5.00 -6.80 -9.36
N ILE A 21 4.13 -6.70 -8.35
CA ILE A 21 3.73 -7.82 -7.49
C ILE A 21 2.25 -8.16 -7.58
N ALA A 22 1.44 -7.25 -8.10
CA ALA A 22 0.04 -7.46 -8.37
C ALA A 22 -0.32 -6.83 -9.71
N ILE A 23 -1.24 -7.47 -10.44
CA ILE A 23 -1.64 -7.07 -11.78
C ILE A 23 -3.16 -7.09 -11.86
N ASN A 24 -3.76 -6.01 -12.36
CA ASN A 24 -5.18 -5.95 -12.69
C ASN A 24 -5.35 -5.56 -14.17
N LEU A 25 -5.75 -6.51 -15.00
CA LEU A 25 -5.83 -6.32 -16.46
C LEU A 25 -7.10 -6.96 -17.05
N PRO A 26 -7.53 -6.53 -18.25
CA PRO A 26 -6.93 -5.49 -19.11
C PRO A 26 -7.26 -4.05 -18.63
N ASN A 27 -6.48 -3.06 -19.07
CA ASN A 27 -6.72 -1.63 -18.79
C ASN A 27 -7.86 -1.02 -19.61
N ASP A 28 -8.32 -1.71 -20.67
CA ASP A 28 -9.38 -1.23 -21.56
C ASP A 28 -10.74 -1.24 -20.85
N GLU A 29 -11.27 -0.05 -20.57
CA GLU A 29 -12.52 0.16 -19.84
C GLU A 29 -13.74 -0.51 -20.51
N GLN A 30 -13.79 -0.58 -21.86
CA GLN A 30 -14.89 -1.25 -22.56
C GLN A 30 -14.82 -2.77 -22.41
N VAL A 31 -13.62 -3.33 -22.31
CA VAL A 31 -13.44 -4.76 -22.02
C VAL A 31 -13.77 -5.04 -20.57
N GLN A 32 -13.33 -4.20 -19.63
CA GLN A 32 -13.66 -4.34 -18.21
C GLN A 32 -15.17 -4.35 -17.98
N LEU A 33 -15.92 -3.44 -18.61
CA LEU A 33 -17.38 -3.37 -18.47
C LEU A 33 -18.10 -4.62 -19.02
N ARG A 34 -17.60 -5.20 -20.11
CA ARG A 34 -18.25 -6.34 -20.78
C ARG A 34 -17.83 -7.70 -20.23
N LYS A 35 -16.61 -7.81 -19.71
CA LYS A 35 -15.95 -9.09 -19.39
C LYS A 35 -15.27 -9.11 -18.02
N GLY A 36 -15.23 -7.99 -17.31
CA GLY A 36 -14.53 -7.85 -16.04
C GLY A 36 -13.02 -7.75 -16.20
N THR A 37 -12.32 -7.85 -15.07
CA THR A 37 -10.86 -7.89 -14.99
C THR A 37 -10.38 -9.18 -14.34
N ARG A 38 -9.12 -9.53 -14.62
CA ARG A 38 -8.37 -10.54 -13.87
C ARG A 38 -7.33 -9.86 -13.00
N ARG A 39 -7.37 -10.18 -11.71
CA ARG A 39 -6.40 -9.77 -10.70
C ARG A 39 -5.44 -10.94 -10.43
N LEU A 40 -4.15 -10.67 -10.46
CA LEU A 40 -3.09 -11.64 -10.21
C LEU A 40 -2.22 -11.11 -9.08
N GLN A 41 -1.80 -11.98 -8.17
CA GLN A 41 -0.73 -11.72 -7.21
C GLN A 41 0.46 -12.63 -7.49
N LEU A 42 1.66 -12.08 -7.44
CA LEU A 42 2.91 -12.75 -7.78
C LEU A 42 3.64 -13.12 -6.49
N LYS A 43 3.25 -14.26 -5.91
CA LYS A 43 3.54 -14.65 -4.52
C LYS A 43 5.05 -14.72 -4.24
N ASN A 44 5.83 -15.34 -5.10
CA ASN A 44 7.29 -15.39 -4.98
C ASN A 44 7.96 -14.01 -5.05
N ALA A 45 7.50 -13.12 -5.93
CA ALA A 45 8.01 -11.74 -6.01
C ALA A 45 7.64 -10.93 -4.75
N MET A 46 6.42 -11.12 -4.23
CA MET A 46 6.00 -10.54 -2.96
C MET A 46 6.86 -11.05 -1.81
N ARG A 47 7.15 -12.35 -1.78
CA ARG A 47 7.99 -12.98 -0.75
C ARG A 47 9.39 -12.38 -0.77
N ALA A 48 9.99 -12.25 -1.95
CA ALA A 48 11.30 -11.61 -2.09
C ALA A 48 11.29 -10.16 -1.58
N LYS A 49 10.27 -9.35 -1.89
CA LYS A 49 10.15 -7.99 -1.34
C LYS A 49 9.93 -7.99 0.18
N PHE A 50 9.13 -8.91 0.68
CA PHE A 50 8.88 -9.04 2.11
C PHE A 50 10.18 -9.37 2.86
N ASP A 51 10.86 -10.44 2.47
CA ASP A 51 12.07 -10.94 3.13
C ASP A 51 13.25 -9.96 3.01
N LYS A 52 13.44 -9.34 1.83
CA LYS A 52 14.63 -8.50 1.56
C LYS A 52 14.43 -7.03 1.91
N ILE A 53 13.18 -6.57 2.11
CA ILE A 53 12.89 -5.15 2.30
C ILE A 53 12.00 -4.94 3.52
N LEU A 54 10.82 -5.56 3.57
CA LEU A 54 9.85 -5.28 4.62
C LEU A 54 10.32 -5.76 6.01
N VAL A 55 10.86 -6.98 6.09
CA VAL A 55 11.39 -7.54 7.34
C VAL A 55 12.54 -6.67 7.89
N PRO A 56 13.59 -6.34 7.12
CA PRO A 56 14.65 -5.42 7.59
C PRO A 56 14.14 -4.03 8.00
N ILE A 57 13.10 -3.51 7.32
CA ILE A 57 12.44 -2.26 7.74
C ILE A 57 11.78 -2.43 9.11
N GLY A 58 11.06 -3.55 9.31
CA GLY A 58 10.45 -3.90 10.58
C GLY A 58 11.47 -3.98 11.72
N GLU A 59 12.58 -4.68 11.49
CA GLU A 59 13.67 -4.84 12.46
C GLU A 59 14.33 -3.52 12.87
N GLU A 60 14.40 -2.52 11.99
CA GLU A 60 15.02 -1.22 12.27
C GLU A 60 14.03 -0.19 12.82
N LEU A 61 12.79 -0.17 12.33
CA LEU A 61 11.83 0.91 12.60
C LEU A 61 10.65 0.51 13.45
N ILE A 62 10.32 -0.76 13.65
CA ILE A 62 9.17 -1.16 14.47
C ILE A 62 9.62 -1.50 15.90
N ALA A 63 8.79 -1.17 16.89
CA ALA A 63 9.02 -1.51 18.29
C ALA A 63 9.23 -3.02 18.45
N GLU A 64 10.20 -3.41 19.28
CA GLU A 64 10.71 -4.80 19.35
C GLU A 64 9.64 -5.83 19.69
N ASP A 65 8.74 -5.50 20.62
CA ASP A 65 7.59 -6.32 21.01
C ASP A 65 6.44 -6.34 19.99
N GLN A 66 6.50 -5.53 18.94
CA GLN A 66 5.58 -5.59 17.80
C GLN A 66 6.20 -6.21 16.55
N GLN A 67 7.50 -6.54 16.53
CA GLN A 67 8.14 -7.11 15.35
C GLN A 67 7.60 -8.48 14.95
N SER A 68 7.07 -9.25 15.91
CA SER A 68 6.40 -10.53 15.62
C SER A 68 5.14 -10.39 14.76
N HIS A 69 4.58 -9.19 14.67
CA HIS A 69 3.43 -8.87 13.81
C HIS A 69 3.83 -8.53 12.37
N ILE A 70 5.14 -8.55 12.04
CA ILE A 70 5.60 -8.43 10.65
C ILE A 70 5.43 -9.80 9.99
N ASP A 71 4.30 -9.97 9.32
CA ASP A 71 3.87 -11.25 8.77
C ASP A 71 3.61 -11.19 7.25
N PHE A 72 3.94 -12.27 6.56
CA PHE A 72 3.82 -12.31 5.11
C PHE A 72 2.38 -12.46 4.64
N ASP A 73 1.57 -13.26 5.34
CA ASP A 73 0.18 -13.46 4.96
C ASP A 73 -0.60 -12.15 5.20
N ALA A 74 -0.25 -11.39 6.23
CA ALA A 74 -0.69 -10.01 6.42
C ALA A 74 -0.26 -9.08 5.26
N PHE A 75 1.02 -9.13 4.84
CA PHE A 75 1.50 -8.34 3.69
C PHE A 75 0.77 -8.72 2.40
N PHE A 76 0.57 -10.02 2.18
CA PHE A 76 -0.12 -10.58 1.04
C PHE A 76 -1.60 -10.17 1.01
N ALA A 77 -2.29 -10.27 2.15
CA ALA A 77 -3.66 -9.84 2.30
C ALA A 77 -3.79 -8.32 2.08
N ASN A 78 -2.90 -7.50 2.64
CA ASN A 78 -2.93 -6.05 2.44
C ASN A 78 -2.84 -5.68 0.96
N VAL A 79 -1.92 -6.29 0.20
CA VAL A 79 -1.80 -6.08 -1.26
C VAL A 79 -3.02 -6.64 -1.99
N MET A 80 -3.53 -7.81 -1.60
CA MET A 80 -4.74 -8.38 -2.18
C MET A 80 -5.92 -7.41 -2.10
N PHE A 81 -6.19 -6.93 -0.89
CA PHE A 81 -7.35 -6.11 -0.60
C PHE A 81 -7.18 -4.69 -1.14
N HIS A 82 -5.95 -4.20 -1.32
CA HIS A 82 -5.65 -3.01 -2.12
C HIS A 82 -6.15 -3.16 -3.57
N GLU A 83 -5.82 -4.28 -4.24
CA GLU A 83 -6.28 -4.54 -5.63
C GLU A 83 -7.80 -4.73 -5.74
N VAL A 84 -8.43 -5.30 -4.71
CA VAL A 84 -9.88 -5.37 -4.60
C VAL A 84 -10.46 -3.96 -4.43
N ALA A 85 -9.87 -3.13 -3.56
CA ALA A 85 -10.32 -1.78 -3.27
C ALA A 85 -10.26 -0.84 -4.48
N HIS A 86 -9.33 -1.05 -5.41
CA HIS A 86 -9.35 -0.37 -6.71
C HIS A 86 -10.64 -0.63 -7.50
N GLY A 87 -11.22 -1.83 -7.39
CA GLY A 87 -12.50 -2.17 -8.02
C GLY A 87 -13.72 -1.59 -7.30
N LEU A 88 -13.54 -1.06 -6.09
CA LEU A 88 -14.59 -0.55 -5.22
C LEU A 88 -14.54 0.98 -5.11
N GLY A 89 -15.52 1.54 -4.39
CA GLY A 89 -15.63 2.97 -4.15
C GLY A 89 -16.25 3.74 -5.32
N ILE A 90 -16.04 5.06 -5.31
CA ILE A 90 -16.73 5.99 -6.21
C ILE A 90 -15.92 6.19 -7.50
N LYS A 91 -16.54 5.93 -8.66
CA LYS A 91 -15.91 6.11 -9.98
C LYS A 91 -16.42 7.34 -10.74
N ASN A 92 -17.69 7.66 -10.55
CA ASN A 92 -18.32 8.90 -11.01
C ASN A 92 -18.70 9.73 -9.79
N THR A 93 -18.46 11.04 -9.86
CA THR A 93 -18.84 11.97 -8.80
C THR A 93 -20.33 11.88 -8.49
N VAL A 94 -20.71 11.98 -7.22
CA VAL A 94 -22.12 11.86 -6.78
C VAL A 94 -22.97 13.05 -7.25
N ASN A 95 -22.31 14.17 -7.56
CA ASN A 95 -22.92 15.36 -8.13
C ASN A 95 -22.98 15.35 -9.68
N GLN A 96 -22.70 14.20 -10.32
CA GLN A 96 -22.81 13.98 -11.76
C GLN A 96 -21.91 14.89 -12.62
N ARG A 97 -20.77 15.36 -12.08
CA ARG A 97 -19.80 16.21 -12.80
C ARG A 97 -18.73 15.42 -13.55
N GLY A 98 -19.01 14.18 -13.92
CA GLY A 98 -18.09 13.28 -14.62
C GLY A 98 -17.32 12.34 -13.70
N THR A 99 -16.24 11.78 -14.24
CA THR A 99 -15.44 10.78 -13.52
C THR A 99 -14.63 11.43 -12.39
N VAL A 100 -14.34 10.66 -11.34
CA VAL A 100 -13.48 11.12 -10.24
C VAL A 100 -12.09 11.52 -10.75
N ARG A 101 -11.57 10.79 -11.75
CA ARG A 101 -10.27 11.07 -12.36
C ARG A 101 -10.23 12.44 -13.03
N GLU A 102 -11.26 12.78 -13.80
CA GLU A 102 -11.36 14.09 -14.46
C GLU A 102 -11.51 15.22 -13.44
N ALA A 103 -12.34 15.01 -12.42
CA ALA A 103 -12.59 16.01 -11.39
C ALA A 103 -11.33 16.33 -10.57
N LEU A 104 -10.55 15.30 -10.20
CA LEU A 104 -9.39 15.43 -9.30
C LEU A 104 -8.05 15.63 -10.01
N LYS A 105 -8.00 15.50 -11.34
CA LYS A 105 -6.82 15.82 -12.16
C LYS A 105 -5.54 15.13 -11.64
N GLU A 106 -4.48 15.89 -11.39
CA GLU A 106 -3.18 15.38 -10.93
C GLU A 106 -3.19 14.83 -9.50
N GLN A 107 -4.26 15.06 -8.73
CA GLN A 107 -4.46 14.44 -7.42
C GLN A 107 -5.11 13.06 -7.52
N ALA A 108 -5.76 12.74 -8.64
CA ALA A 108 -6.54 11.51 -8.78
C ALA A 108 -5.72 10.24 -8.51
N GLY A 109 -4.49 10.16 -9.04
CA GLY A 109 -3.63 8.99 -8.88
C GLY A 109 -3.27 8.73 -7.42
N ALA A 110 -2.66 9.71 -6.75
CA ALA A 110 -2.26 9.54 -5.34
C ALA A 110 -3.46 9.33 -4.42
N LEU A 111 -4.61 9.96 -4.71
CA LEU A 111 -5.81 9.77 -3.90
C LEU A 111 -6.43 8.38 -4.12
N GLU A 112 -6.39 7.83 -5.33
CA GLU A 112 -6.89 6.48 -5.63
C GLU A 112 -6.02 5.39 -5.00
N GLU A 113 -4.69 5.52 -5.04
CA GLU A 113 -3.77 4.65 -4.28
C GLU A 113 -4.05 4.76 -2.77
N GLY A 114 -4.21 6.00 -2.30
CA GLY A 114 -4.53 6.30 -0.91
C GLY A 114 -5.80 5.61 -0.42
N LYS A 115 -6.84 5.65 -1.27
CA LYS A 115 -8.12 4.97 -1.07
C LYS A 115 -7.95 3.46 -1.06
N ALA A 116 -7.21 2.91 -2.02
CA ALA A 116 -7.04 1.47 -2.17
C ALA A 116 -6.37 0.84 -0.95
N ASP A 117 -5.33 1.47 -0.43
CA ASP A 117 -4.65 1.04 0.80
C ASP A 117 -5.60 1.00 2.01
N VAL A 118 -6.27 2.12 2.33
CA VAL A 118 -7.08 2.22 3.56
C VAL A 118 -8.37 1.42 3.47
N LEU A 119 -8.99 1.34 2.29
CA LEU A 119 -10.13 0.45 2.10
C LEU A 119 -9.71 -1.02 2.13
N GLY A 120 -8.48 -1.33 1.73
CA GLY A 120 -7.92 -2.67 1.87
C GLY A 120 -7.91 -3.11 3.33
N LEU A 121 -7.32 -2.29 4.20
CA LEU A 121 -7.32 -2.52 5.65
C LEU A 121 -8.73 -2.54 6.26
N TYR A 122 -9.59 -1.62 5.81
CA TYR A 122 -10.99 -1.58 6.24
C TYR A 122 -11.70 -2.91 5.94
N MET A 123 -11.54 -3.45 4.73
CA MET A 123 -12.16 -4.71 4.33
C MET A 123 -11.65 -5.89 5.14
N VAL A 124 -10.33 -6.03 5.32
CA VAL A 124 -9.75 -7.07 6.18
C VAL A 124 -10.37 -7.02 7.57
N THR A 125 -10.46 -5.81 8.14
CA THR A 125 -11.05 -5.56 9.46
C THR A 125 -12.52 -6.00 9.51
N ARG A 126 -13.33 -5.64 8.51
CA ARG A 126 -14.77 -5.96 8.49
C ARG A 126 -15.04 -7.44 8.25
N LEU A 127 -14.30 -8.08 7.34
CA LEU A 127 -14.46 -9.49 7.04
C LEU A 127 -14.04 -10.37 8.22
N GLN A 128 -12.97 -9.99 8.93
CA GLN A 128 -12.59 -10.65 10.18
C GLN A 128 -13.70 -10.52 11.24
N GLN A 129 -14.25 -9.31 11.44
CA GLN A 129 -15.36 -9.08 12.38
C GLN A 129 -16.63 -9.86 12.03
N GLN A 130 -16.84 -10.16 10.75
CA GLN A 130 -17.97 -10.95 10.26
C GLN A 130 -17.72 -12.47 10.35
N GLY A 131 -16.51 -12.90 10.71
CA GLY A 131 -16.13 -14.32 10.75
C GLY A 131 -15.79 -14.91 9.38
N GLU A 132 -15.66 -14.08 8.34
CA GLU A 132 -15.32 -14.51 6.97
C GLU A 132 -13.81 -14.69 6.76
N LEU A 133 -13.00 -14.14 7.67
CA LEU A 133 -11.54 -14.34 7.74
C LEU A 133 -11.15 -14.72 9.18
N PRO A 134 -11.49 -15.94 9.64
CA PRO A 134 -11.29 -16.34 11.04
C PRO A 134 -9.81 -16.41 11.45
N ASP A 135 -8.91 -16.65 10.48
CA ASP A 135 -7.46 -16.78 10.72
C ASP A 135 -6.71 -15.45 10.53
N ALA A 136 -7.41 -14.33 10.23
CA ALA A 136 -6.76 -13.04 10.04
C ALA A 136 -6.47 -12.36 11.38
N GLU A 137 -5.18 -12.23 11.71
CA GLU A 137 -4.70 -11.44 12.84
C GLU A 137 -4.60 -9.95 12.44
N LEU A 138 -5.58 -9.15 12.85
CA LEU A 138 -5.67 -7.74 12.44
C LEU A 138 -4.46 -6.91 12.88
N ASP A 139 -3.85 -7.27 14.01
CA ASP A 139 -2.67 -6.62 14.53
C ASP A 139 -1.47 -6.83 13.59
N ASP A 140 -1.35 -8.02 12.98
CA ASP A 140 -0.36 -8.33 11.94
C ASP A 140 -0.57 -7.44 10.72
N ASN A 141 -1.82 -7.31 10.25
CA ASN A 141 -2.15 -6.42 9.12
C ASN A 141 -1.73 -4.97 9.39
N TYR A 142 -1.98 -4.43 10.59
CA TYR A 142 -1.68 -3.05 10.91
C TYR A 142 -0.18 -2.77 11.09
N VAL A 143 0.56 -3.63 11.79
CA VAL A 143 2.01 -3.44 11.97
C VAL A 143 2.75 -3.67 10.66
N THR A 144 2.40 -4.73 9.93
CA THR A 144 2.96 -5.01 8.59
C THR A 144 2.68 -3.87 7.61
N TYR A 145 1.49 -3.28 7.67
CA TYR A 145 1.16 -2.12 6.85
C TYR A 145 1.97 -0.88 7.24
N LEU A 146 2.13 -0.58 8.54
CA LEU A 146 2.98 0.54 8.97
C LEU A 146 4.43 0.38 8.49
N ALA A 147 5.00 -0.81 8.58
CA ALA A 147 6.31 -1.10 7.98
C ALA A 147 6.29 -0.88 6.45
N GLY A 148 5.20 -1.28 5.80
CA GLY A 148 4.95 -1.09 4.37
C GLY A 148 4.91 0.37 3.93
N ILE A 149 4.40 1.27 4.77
CA ILE A 149 4.38 2.71 4.50
C ILE A 149 5.81 3.23 4.28
N PHE A 150 6.76 2.88 5.16
CA PHE A 150 8.16 3.32 4.99
C PHE A 150 8.77 2.81 3.68
N ARG A 151 8.49 1.54 3.31
CA ARG A 151 8.90 0.99 2.02
C ARG A 151 8.35 1.81 0.86
N SER A 152 7.05 2.11 0.87
CA SER A 152 6.36 2.81 -0.20
C SER A 152 6.77 4.27 -0.35
N ILE A 153 7.03 4.99 0.76
CA ILE A 153 7.49 6.39 0.71
C ILE A 153 8.84 6.51 0.00
N ARG A 154 9.70 5.48 0.09
CA ARG A 154 11.02 5.45 -0.58
C ARG A 154 10.93 5.40 -2.11
N PHE A 155 9.75 5.17 -2.69
CA PHE A 155 9.53 5.37 -4.14
C PHE A 155 9.54 6.85 -4.54
N GLY A 156 9.47 7.77 -3.58
CA GLY A 156 9.68 9.20 -3.77
C GLY A 156 8.42 9.97 -4.17
N ALA A 157 8.56 11.29 -4.16
CA ALA A 157 7.46 12.23 -4.34
C ALA A 157 6.86 12.26 -5.76
N SER A 158 7.53 11.69 -6.76
CA SER A 158 6.99 11.55 -8.12
C SER A 158 6.05 10.34 -8.27
N SER A 159 6.08 9.40 -7.33
CA SER A 159 5.21 8.22 -7.31
C SER A 159 3.86 8.54 -6.67
N ALA A 160 2.76 8.20 -7.35
CA ALA A 160 1.41 8.30 -6.78
C ALA A 160 1.31 7.53 -5.45
N HIS A 161 1.83 6.30 -5.43
CA HIS A 161 1.82 5.43 -4.26
C HIS A 161 2.70 5.98 -3.13
N GLY A 162 3.88 6.54 -3.47
CA GLY A 162 4.77 7.19 -2.49
C GLY A 162 4.13 8.43 -1.85
N ARG A 163 3.48 9.29 -2.66
CA ARG A 163 2.73 10.46 -2.17
C ARG A 163 1.56 10.06 -1.28
N ALA A 164 0.81 9.02 -1.66
CA ALA A 164 -0.31 8.50 -0.89
C ALA A 164 0.14 8.01 0.49
N ASN A 165 1.22 7.23 0.54
CA ASN A 165 1.75 6.68 1.77
C ASN A 165 2.36 7.76 2.68
N ALA A 166 2.95 8.82 2.12
CA ALA A 166 3.38 9.98 2.91
C ALA A 166 2.17 10.70 3.56
N ALA A 167 1.07 10.87 2.81
CA ALA A 167 -0.15 11.48 3.34
C ALA A 167 -0.82 10.61 4.44
N GLN A 168 -0.88 9.29 4.22
CA GLN A 168 -1.37 8.32 5.20
C GLN A 168 -0.52 8.33 6.47
N PHE A 169 0.81 8.31 6.34
CA PHE A 169 1.73 8.38 7.47
C PHE A 169 1.44 9.60 8.36
N SER A 170 1.40 10.78 7.75
CA SER A 170 1.13 12.03 8.46
C SER A 170 -0.26 12.01 9.12
N PHE A 171 -1.28 11.53 8.41
CA PHE A 171 -2.63 11.42 8.95
C PHE A 171 -2.71 10.45 10.14
N PHE A 172 -2.10 9.27 10.04
CA PHE A 172 -2.07 8.29 11.13
C PHE A 172 -1.29 8.81 12.34
N GLN A 173 -0.19 9.53 12.12
CA GLN A 173 0.54 10.19 13.19
C GLN A 173 -0.32 11.26 13.89
N GLU A 174 -1.02 12.12 13.14
CA GLU A 174 -1.96 13.12 13.68
C GLU A 174 -3.08 12.49 14.51
N ARG A 175 -3.54 11.30 14.13
CA ARG A 175 -4.58 10.54 14.85
C ARG A 175 -4.05 9.72 16.02
N GLY A 176 -2.74 9.70 16.24
CA GLY A 176 -2.10 8.88 17.26
C GLY A 176 -2.23 7.38 17.00
N ALA A 177 -2.45 6.97 15.75
CA ALA A 177 -2.53 5.57 15.33
C ALA A 177 -1.20 4.82 15.54
N PHE A 178 -0.10 5.56 15.60
CA PHE A 178 1.18 5.09 16.08
C PHE A 178 1.91 6.22 16.81
N ALA A 179 2.95 5.86 17.56
CA ALA A 179 3.89 6.80 18.15
C ALA A 179 5.33 6.41 17.82
N ARG A 180 6.18 7.41 17.60
CA ARG A 180 7.63 7.23 17.46
C ARG A 180 8.29 7.46 18.81
N ASP A 181 9.02 6.48 19.31
CA ASP A 181 9.86 6.64 20.48
C ASP A 181 11.07 7.53 20.14
N SER A 182 11.30 8.57 20.94
CA SER A 182 12.33 9.57 20.64
C SER A 182 13.75 9.04 20.88
N THR A 183 13.92 8.07 21.76
CA THR A 183 15.21 7.48 22.13
C THR A 183 15.66 6.42 21.13
N SER A 184 14.84 5.41 20.87
CA SER A 184 15.13 4.32 19.94
C SER A 184 14.85 4.68 18.48
N GLY A 185 13.99 5.66 18.24
CA GLY A 185 13.50 5.98 16.89
C GLY A 185 12.62 4.91 16.27
N ARG A 186 12.07 3.99 17.08
CA ARG A 186 11.14 2.95 16.65
C ARG A 186 9.69 3.43 16.76
N TYR A 187 8.83 2.85 15.95
CA TYR A 187 7.41 3.16 15.82
C TYR A 187 6.57 2.03 16.40
N ARG A 188 5.56 2.40 17.18
CA ARG A 188 4.60 1.49 17.81
C ARG A 188 3.19 1.82 17.37
N VAL A 189 2.45 0.84 16.88
CA VAL A 189 1.03 0.95 16.56
C VAL A 189 0.20 0.97 17.85
N ASP A 190 -0.77 1.88 17.92
CA ASP A 190 -1.90 1.85 18.86
C ASP A 190 -3.10 1.27 18.10
N PHE A 191 -3.41 -0.02 18.31
CA PHE A 191 -4.36 -0.74 17.47
C PHE A 191 -5.78 -0.15 17.44
N PRO A 192 -6.39 0.24 18.58
CA PRO A 192 -7.68 0.93 18.56
C PRO A 192 -7.65 2.25 17.77
N LYS A 193 -6.62 3.07 17.95
CA LYS A 193 -6.50 4.33 17.22
C LYS A 193 -6.17 4.12 15.75
N MET A 194 -5.40 3.10 15.40
CA MET A 194 -5.12 2.72 14.03
C MET A 194 -6.41 2.36 13.30
N ARG A 195 -7.26 1.51 13.89
CA ARG A 195 -8.58 1.17 13.32
C ARG A 195 -9.44 2.42 13.09
N ALA A 196 -9.54 3.28 14.11
CA ALA A 196 -10.31 4.51 13.99
C ALA A 196 -9.74 5.47 12.92
N ALA A 197 -8.42 5.52 12.77
CA ALA A 197 -7.76 6.37 11.80
C ALA A 197 -7.91 5.83 10.37
N VAL A 198 -7.89 4.51 10.16
CA VAL A 198 -8.21 3.86 8.88
C VAL A 198 -9.63 4.21 8.45
N ASP A 199 -10.62 4.04 9.34
CA ASP A 199 -12.02 4.39 9.08
C ASP A 199 -12.17 5.88 8.72
N ALA A 200 -11.53 6.76 9.47
CA ALA A 200 -11.59 8.19 9.26
C ALA A 200 -10.93 8.63 7.94
N LEU A 201 -9.81 8.02 7.57
CA LEU A 201 -9.12 8.34 6.32
C LEU A 201 -9.90 7.81 5.11
N ALA A 202 -10.46 6.60 5.21
CA ALA A 202 -11.34 6.03 4.20
C ALA A 202 -12.56 6.93 3.92
N ASP A 203 -13.29 7.35 4.98
CA ASP A 203 -14.41 8.29 4.84
C ASP A 203 -13.98 9.60 4.19
N ARG A 204 -12.86 10.19 4.66
CA ARG A 204 -12.35 11.46 4.12
C ARG A 204 -12.03 11.35 2.63
N ILE A 205 -11.31 10.31 2.22
CA ILE A 205 -10.93 10.12 0.82
C ILE A 205 -12.17 9.86 -0.05
N LEU A 206 -13.09 9.00 0.40
CA LEU A 206 -14.32 8.72 -0.33
C LEU A 206 -15.19 9.96 -0.52
N ARG A 207 -15.28 10.86 0.47
CA ARG A 207 -15.98 12.15 0.31
C ARG A 207 -15.31 13.04 -0.72
N LEU A 208 -13.98 13.19 -0.66
CA LEU A 208 -13.24 13.98 -1.64
C LEU A 208 -13.45 13.47 -3.07
N GLN A 209 -13.42 12.15 -3.26
CA GLN A 209 -13.72 11.51 -4.54
C GLN A 209 -15.17 11.71 -4.96
N GLY A 210 -16.12 11.46 -4.06
CA GLY A 210 -17.55 11.59 -4.32
C GLY A 210 -17.96 13.00 -4.74
N ASP A 211 -17.49 14.00 -4.00
CA ASP A 211 -17.79 15.41 -4.28
C ASP A 211 -17.01 15.96 -5.48
N GLY A 212 -15.97 15.24 -5.94
CA GLY A 212 -15.01 15.76 -6.91
C GLY A 212 -14.28 16.98 -6.36
N ASP A 213 -14.00 17.01 -5.05
CA ASP A 213 -13.41 18.16 -4.36
C ASP A 213 -11.90 18.24 -4.61
N TYR A 214 -11.55 18.76 -5.78
CA TYR A 214 -10.15 19.00 -6.16
C TYR A 214 -9.42 19.90 -5.16
N ALA A 215 -10.06 20.96 -4.67
CA ALA A 215 -9.42 21.89 -3.74
C ALA A 215 -9.10 21.22 -2.39
N GLY A 216 -10.04 20.39 -1.89
CA GLY A 216 -9.84 19.58 -0.70
C GLY A 216 -8.77 18.50 -0.88
N ALA A 217 -8.74 17.82 -2.03
CA ALA A 217 -7.72 16.82 -2.34
C ALA A 217 -6.33 17.44 -2.46
N SER A 218 -6.20 18.56 -3.16
CA SER A 218 -4.93 19.30 -3.28
C SER A 218 -4.43 19.79 -1.93
N ARG A 219 -5.33 20.29 -1.08
CA ARG A 219 -4.98 20.69 0.29
C ARG A 219 -4.51 19.51 1.13
N LEU A 220 -5.25 18.39 1.10
CA LEU A 220 -4.87 17.17 1.81
C LEU A 220 -3.45 16.74 1.42
N MET A 221 -3.15 16.69 0.13
CA MET A 221 -1.85 16.28 -0.38
C MET A 221 -0.75 17.30 -0.06
N ALA A 222 -1.02 18.60 -0.20
CA ALA A 222 -0.04 19.64 0.11
C ALA A 222 0.35 19.67 1.59
N GLU A 223 -0.62 19.43 2.48
CA GLU A 223 -0.39 19.43 3.93
C GLU A 223 0.26 18.14 4.41
N ARG A 224 -0.15 16.98 3.88
CA ARG A 224 0.16 15.67 4.47
C ARG A 224 1.13 14.82 3.66
N ALA A 225 1.23 14.98 2.34
CA ALA A 225 2.18 14.23 1.51
C ALA A 225 3.61 14.80 1.57
N VAL A 226 3.99 15.35 2.73
CA VAL A 226 5.29 15.98 2.99
C VAL A 226 6.10 15.06 3.89
N VAL A 227 7.31 14.70 3.45
CA VAL A 227 8.24 13.94 4.28
C VAL A 227 8.87 14.88 5.31
N SER A 228 8.47 14.73 6.57
CA SER A 228 9.01 15.52 7.67
C SER A 228 10.50 15.23 7.90
N ALA A 229 11.24 16.15 8.51
CA ALA A 229 12.66 15.94 8.79
C ALA A 229 12.95 14.71 9.68
N PRO A 230 12.16 14.39 10.72
CA PRO A 230 12.29 13.13 11.44
C PRO A 230 12.11 11.90 10.56
N LEU A 231 11.06 11.89 9.73
CA LEU A 231 10.80 10.78 8.81
C LEU A 231 11.93 10.64 7.79
N GLN A 232 12.43 11.73 7.21
CA GLN A 232 13.55 11.67 6.28
C GLN A 232 14.78 11.03 6.92
N ARG A 233 15.12 11.37 8.17
CA ARG A 233 16.23 10.73 8.89
C ARG A 233 16.02 9.23 9.08
N ASP A 234 14.80 8.80 9.35
CA ASP A 234 14.48 7.37 9.46
C ASP A 234 14.59 6.66 8.11
N LEU A 235 14.18 7.29 7.01
CA LEU A 235 14.34 6.76 5.65
C LEU A 235 15.82 6.69 5.25
N ASP A 236 16.62 7.70 5.59
CA ASP A 236 18.07 7.73 5.35
C ASP A 236 18.78 6.64 6.14
N ARG A 237 18.32 6.36 7.37
CA ARG A 237 18.80 5.26 8.20
C ARG A 237 18.57 3.89 7.55
N LEU A 238 17.42 3.68 6.88
CA LEU A 238 17.20 2.46 6.11
C LEU A 238 18.20 2.33 4.94
N GLY A 239 18.49 3.45 4.27
CA GLY A 239 19.49 3.51 3.19
C GLY A 239 20.90 3.20 3.67
N SER A 240 21.33 3.78 4.80
CA SER A 240 22.66 3.53 5.37
C SER A 240 22.86 2.11 5.88
N ARG A 241 21.76 1.43 6.27
CA ARG A 241 21.73 -0.01 6.59
C ARG A 241 21.77 -0.92 5.36
N GLY A 242 21.78 -0.36 4.15
CA GLY A 242 21.82 -1.13 2.90
C GLY A 242 20.51 -1.83 2.56
N ILE A 243 19.40 -1.46 3.20
CA ILE A 243 18.10 -2.05 2.89
C ILE A 243 17.69 -1.55 1.50
N PRO A 244 17.44 -2.44 0.51
CA PRO A 244 17.15 -2.01 -0.85
C PRO A 244 15.79 -1.29 -0.94
N VAL A 245 15.64 -0.39 -1.93
CA VAL A 245 14.33 0.21 -2.26
C VAL A 245 13.45 -0.81 -2.98
N ASP A 246 14.07 -1.62 -3.83
CA ASP A 246 13.41 -2.74 -4.48
C ASP A 246 14.37 -3.89 -4.85
N ILE A 247 13.82 -5.01 -5.29
CA ILE A 247 14.54 -6.21 -5.72
C ILE A 247 14.92 -6.17 -7.21
N ILE A 248 16.00 -6.87 -7.55
CA ILE A 248 16.34 -7.29 -8.90
C ILE A 248 16.15 -8.80 -9.00
N PHE A 249 15.77 -9.31 -10.17
CA PHE A 249 15.53 -10.74 -10.37
C PHE A 249 16.75 -11.42 -11.00
N GLU A 250 17.22 -12.47 -10.35
CA GLU A 250 17.99 -13.53 -11.00
C GLU A 250 16.97 -14.50 -11.61
N GLN A 251 16.91 -14.56 -12.94
CA GLN A 251 15.89 -15.31 -13.68
C GLN A 251 16.46 -15.87 -14.98
N GLY A 252 15.83 -16.90 -15.52
CA GLY A 252 16.26 -17.57 -16.74
C GLY A 252 16.09 -19.08 -16.65
N VAL A 253 16.31 -19.78 -17.76
CA VAL A 253 16.17 -21.25 -17.81
C VAL A 253 17.09 -21.96 -16.83
N ASP A 254 18.30 -21.43 -16.60
CA ASP A 254 19.28 -22.01 -15.67
C ASP A 254 18.81 -21.90 -14.22
N VAL A 255 18.21 -20.77 -13.83
CA VAL A 255 17.65 -20.56 -12.47
C VAL A 255 16.49 -21.52 -12.21
N LEU A 256 15.75 -21.89 -13.24
CA LEU A 256 14.63 -22.83 -13.15
C LEU A 256 15.09 -24.30 -13.17
N GLY A 257 16.39 -24.57 -13.32
CA GLY A 257 16.89 -25.94 -13.51
C GLY A 257 16.43 -26.57 -14.83
N LEU A 258 16.10 -25.74 -15.82
CA LEU A 258 15.66 -26.14 -17.17
C LEU A 258 16.74 -25.92 -18.24
N GLY A 259 17.95 -25.52 -17.82
CA GLY A 259 19.14 -25.47 -18.67
C GLY A 259 19.51 -26.88 -19.16
N ARG A 260 19.98 -26.97 -20.41
CA ARG A 260 20.47 -28.22 -21.01
C ARG A 260 21.87 -28.56 -20.53
#